data_AF-A0A847L682-F1
#
_entry.id   AF-A0A847L682-F1
#
_cell.length_a   1.000
_cell.length_b   1.000
_cell.length_c   1.000
_cell.angle_alpha   90.00
_cell.angle_beta   90.00
_cell.angle_gamma   90.00
#
_symmetry.space_group_name_H-M   'P 1'
#
loop_
_entity.id
_entity.type
_entity.pdbx_description
1 polymer ?
#
loop_
_entity_poly.entity_id
_entity_poly.type
_entity_poly.pdbx_seq_one_letter_code
_entity_poly.pdbx_strand_id
1 'polypeptide(L)'
;MKTRKLFDDKGNPILYDMKDEFSNLLKFKENDSNLDKWRKFKSYKVDENSVYGIDCDVCELAVFIYNKTFDFLKKCKRPTKQYSKISIKDLLNCCITKKVEGSLVEIIPFTNVFETDICYTREYKYQLIVNTPHGKEYYRGDVMTSFANTYNHYIKNFSDNKHIEDEIEKLAKNHHTIGNMIPVPTGFNSGRAGRYAKYDYWDLTMMKIKEWYDYKETNDEPLIELLHNDLNAIKYCKNWLTHFGAWKDFVEKNYLKAFTDEGAVYKPLQFWSGHSYDSPNLPSDENEFYSYLQLLNNLVKKRNIEILNLLNKQNPCHL
;
A
#
# COMPACT_ATOMS: atom_id res chain seq x y z
N MET A 1 -13.78 -14.45 11.91
CA MET A 1 -14.30 -13.19 12.49
C MET A 1 -13.72 -11.95 11.79
N LYS A 2 -12.40 -11.84 11.53
CA LYS A 2 -11.79 -10.68 10.84
C LYS A 2 -12.26 -10.48 9.40
N THR A 3 -12.54 -11.55 8.66
CA THR A 3 -12.99 -11.50 7.26
C THR A 3 -14.45 -11.09 7.08
N ARG A 4 -15.30 -11.17 8.12
CA ARG A 4 -16.72 -10.77 8.03
C ARG A 4 -16.88 -9.31 7.65
N LYS A 5 -15.92 -8.45 8.00
CA LYS A 5 -15.94 -7.04 7.63
C LYS A 5 -15.67 -6.79 6.13
N LEU A 6 -15.19 -7.81 5.41
CA LEU A 6 -14.89 -7.73 3.97
C LEU A 6 -16.11 -8.07 3.10
N PHE A 7 -17.19 -8.59 3.68
CA PHE A 7 -18.38 -9.03 2.95
C PHE A 7 -19.66 -8.57 3.66
N ASP A 8 -20.73 -8.31 2.92
CA ASP A 8 -22.05 -8.07 3.52
C ASP A 8 -22.72 -9.39 3.95
N ASP A 9 -23.91 -9.30 4.55
CA ASP A 9 -24.68 -10.46 4.99
C ASP A 9 -25.11 -11.39 3.84
N LYS A 10 -24.99 -10.93 2.58
CA LYS A 10 -25.26 -11.71 1.37
C LYS A 10 -23.98 -12.27 0.74
N GLY A 11 -22.82 -12.03 1.34
CA GLY A 11 -21.52 -12.47 0.84
C GLY A 11 -20.92 -11.59 -0.26
N ASN A 12 -21.47 -10.39 -0.51
CA ASN A 12 -20.92 -9.48 -1.51
C ASN A 12 -19.71 -8.72 -0.95
N PRO A 13 -18.65 -8.52 -1.74
CA PRO A 13 -17.48 -7.73 -1.33
C PRO A 13 -17.82 -6.31 -0.88
N ILE A 14 -17.25 -5.91 0.26
CA ILE A 14 -17.30 -4.54 0.79
C ILE A 14 -15.96 -3.84 0.58
N LEU A 15 -16.00 -2.55 0.28
CA LEU A 15 -14.83 -1.67 0.36
C LEU A 15 -14.52 -1.37 1.83
N TYR A 16 -13.78 -2.27 2.46
CA TYR A 16 -13.33 -2.12 3.84
C TYR A 16 -12.07 -1.25 3.90
N ASP A 17 -12.16 -0.16 4.68
CA ASP A 17 -11.06 0.76 4.90
C ASP A 17 -10.18 0.24 6.04
N MET A 18 -8.93 -0.14 5.75
CA MET A 18 -8.01 -0.72 6.74
C MET A 18 -7.74 0.21 7.94
N LYS A 19 -7.97 1.53 7.80
CA LYS A 19 -7.91 2.47 8.94
C LYS A 19 -8.90 2.08 10.05
N ASP A 20 -10.01 1.43 9.70
CA ASP A 20 -11.05 1.02 10.67
C ASP A 20 -10.58 -0.11 11.60
N GLU A 21 -9.46 -0.79 11.33
CA GLU A 21 -8.80 -1.67 12.33
C GLU A 21 -8.28 -0.88 13.54
N PHE A 22 -8.05 0.42 13.36
CA PHE A 22 -7.48 1.32 14.36
C PHE A 22 -8.47 2.37 14.86
N SER A 23 -9.78 2.18 14.63
CA SER A 23 -10.83 3.16 14.93
C SER A 23 -10.78 3.70 16.37
N ASN A 24 -10.57 2.83 17.35
CA ASN A 24 -10.44 3.20 18.76
C ASN A 24 -9.19 4.05 19.03
N LEU A 25 -8.04 3.70 18.41
CA LEU A 25 -6.78 4.44 18.56
C LEU A 25 -6.85 5.81 17.89
N LEU A 26 -7.51 5.86 16.73
CA LEU A 26 -7.71 7.06 15.92
C LEU A 26 -8.89 7.92 16.39
N LYS A 27 -9.63 7.48 17.41
CA LYS A 27 -10.83 8.15 17.95
C LYS A 27 -11.84 8.48 16.85
N PHE A 28 -12.14 7.50 15.99
CA PHE A 28 -13.18 7.65 14.98
C PHE A 28 -14.55 7.82 15.65
N LYS A 29 -15.37 8.71 15.09
CA LYS A 29 -16.75 8.97 15.51
C LYS A 29 -17.70 8.40 14.46
N GLU A 30 -18.94 8.14 14.85
CA GLU A 30 -19.96 7.57 13.96
C GLU A 30 -20.23 8.45 12.73
N ASN A 31 -20.15 9.77 12.89
CA ASN A 31 -20.41 10.75 11.84
C ASN A 31 -19.16 11.28 11.12
N ASP A 32 -17.99 10.70 11.34
CA ASP A 32 -16.78 11.11 10.61
C ASP A 32 -16.92 10.78 9.12
N SER A 33 -16.58 11.75 8.26
CA SER A 33 -16.41 11.47 6.83
C SER A 33 -15.15 10.63 6.55
N ASN A 34 -14.92 10.20 5.31
CA ASN A 34 -13.69 9.49 4.98
C ASN A 34 -12.48 10.42 5.04
N LEU A 35 -12.64 11.70 4.71
CA LEU A 35 -11.61 12.71 4.94
C LEU A 35 -11.34 12.93 6.42
N ASP A 36 -12.35 12.95 7.29
CA ASP A 36 -12.14 13.08 8.73
C ASP A 36 -11.33 11.90 9.28
N LYS A 37 -11.69 10.67 8.88
CA LYS A 37 -10.92 9.47 9.21
C LYS A 37 -9.48 9.55 8.70
N TRP A 38 -9.28 10.01 7.47
CA TRP A 38 -7.94 10.19 6.90
C TRP A 38 -7.13 11.26 7.64
N ARG A 39 -7.74 12.41 7.97
CA ARG A 39 -7.10 13.50 8.72
C ARG A 39 -6.68 13.02 10.12
N LYS A 40 -7.54 12.28 10.82
CA LYS A 40 -7.24 11.64 12.11
C LYS A 40 -6.10 10.63 11.99
N PHE A 41 -6.09 9.82 10.94
CA PHE A 41 -4.97 8.92 10.64
C PHE A 41 -3.66 9.70 10.40
N LYS A 42 -3.67 10.79 9.63
CA LYS A 42 -2.48 11.61 9.37
C LYS A 42 -1.99 12.39 10.59
N SER A 43 -2.91 12.80 11.47
CA SER A 43 -2.61 13.50 12.73
C SER A 43 -2.15 12.56 13.84
N TYR A 44 -2.38 11.25 13.70
CA TYR A 44 -1.78 10.26 14.58
C TYR A 44 -0.26 10.25 14.41
N LYS A 45 0.41 10.96 15.33
CA LYS A 45 1.86 11.02 15.42
C LYS A 45 2.30 10.26 16.65
N VAL A 46 3.17 9.29 16.42
CA VAL A 46 3.95 8.64 17.47
C VAL A 46 5.42 8.93 17.22
N ASP A 47 6.22 8.80 18.26
CA ASP A 47 7.67 8.81 18.13
C ASP A 47 8.12 7.77 17.09
N GLU A 48 9.18 8.06 16.33
CA GLU A 48 9.70 7.13 15.32
C GLU A 48 10.12 5.79 15.91
N ASN A 49 10.48 5.77 17.20
CA ASN A 49 10.82 4.58 17.96
C ASN A 49 9.62 3.93 18.67
N SER A 50 8.40 4.42 18.47
CA SER A 50 7.21 3.87 19.12
C SER A 50 6.78 2.52 18.56
N VAL A 51 6.56 1.54 19.44
CA VAL A 51 5.98 0.24 19.07
C VAL A 51 4.58 0.38 18.46
N TYR A 52 3.87 1.48 18.73
CA TYR A 52 2.46 1.69 18.37
C TYR A 52 2.26 2.45 17.05
N GLY A 53 3.32 2.64 16.25
CA GLY A 53 3.19 3.20 14.91
C GLY A 53 2.26 2.35 14.05
N ILE A 54 1.23 2.97 13.50
CA ILE A 54 0.26 2.32 12.61
C ILE A 54 0.70 2.44 11.15
N ASP A 55 0.32 1.45 10.35
CA ASP A 55 0.58 1.42 8.92
C ASP A 55 -0.44 0.48 8.25
N CYS A 56 -1.31 1.04 7.42
CA CYS A 56 -2.52 0.35 6.99
C CYS A 56 -2.25 -0.71 5.91
N ASP A 57 -1.18 -0.55 5.13
CA ASP A 57 -0.79 -1.48 4.08
C ASP A 57 -0.05 -2.72 4.62
N VAL A 58 0.43 -2.66 5.86
CA VAL A 58 1.06 -3.78 6.58
C VAL A 58 0.35 -4.13 7.89
N CYS A 59 -0.91 -3.75 8.04
CA CYS A 59 -1.73 -4.17 9.17
C CYS A 59 -2.06 -5.67 9.09
N GLU A 60 -2.63 -6.21 10.17
CA GLU A 60 -2.89 -7.65 10.27
C GLU A 60 -3.86 -8.16 9.20
N LEU A 61 -4.93 -7.42 8.92
CA LEU A 61 -5.89 -7.81 7.88
C LEU A 61 -5.28 -7.74 6.48
N ALA A 62 -4.47 -6.71 6.19
CA ALA A 62 -3.79 -6.58 4.91
C ALA A 62 -2.85 -7.76 4.64
N VAL A 63 -1.97 -8.09 5.59
CA VAL A 63 -1.03 -9.22 5.42
C VAL A 63 -1.73 -10.58 5.39
N PHE A 64 -2.86 -10.72 6.11
CA PHE A 64 -3.71 -11.90 6.00
C PHE A 64 -4.22 -12.05 4.56
N ILE A 65 -4.74 -10.99 3.95
CA ILE A 65 -5.23 -11.05 2.57
C ILE A 65 -4.08 -11.38 1.63
N TYR A 66 -2.93 -10.70 1.73
CA TYR A 66 -1.79 -10.95 0.85
C TYR A 66 -1.33 -12.41 0.87
N ASN A 67 -1.19 -12.99 2.08
CA ASN A 67 -0.75 -14.37 2.24
C ASN A 67 -1.76 -15.39 1.66
N LYS A 68 -3.05 -15.04 1.64
CA LYS A 68 -4.09 -15.91 1.09
C LYS A 68 -4.27 -15.76 -0.41
N THR A 69 -4.15 -14.56 -0.96
CA THR A 69 -4.52 -14.29 -2.36
C THR A 69 -3.34 -14.29 -3.32
N PHE A 70 -2.11 -14.03 -2.89
CA PHE A 70 -0.96 -13.94 -3.81
C PHE A 70 -0.13 -15.21 -3.76
N ASP A 71 -0.06 -15.92 -4.88
CA ASP A 71 0.53 -17.26 -4.95
C ASP A 71 1.99 -17.32 -4.51
N PHE A 72 2.80 -16.33 -4.89
CA PHE A 72 4.22 -16.27 -4.53
C PHE A 72 4.44 -16.12 -3.00
N LEU A 73 3.41 -15.69 -2.26
CA LEU A 73 3.44 -15.55 -0.80
C LEU A 73 2.92 -16.79 -0.05
N LYS A 74 2.39 -17.80 -0.73
CA LYS A 74 1.87 -19.04 -0.09
C LYS A 74 2.94 -19.83 0.66
N LYS A 75 4.22 -19.66 0.31
CA LYS A 75 5.36 -20.25 1.02
C LYS A 75 5.65 -19.58 2.38
N CYS A 76 5.07 -18.40 2.63
CA CYS A 76 5.16 -17.75 3.92
C CYS A 76 4.21 -18.45 4.90
N LYS A 77 4.77 -19.14 5.91
CA LYS A 77 3.98 -19.91 6.90
C LYS A 77 3.05 -19.03 7.73
N ARG A 78 3.52 -17.84 8.11
CA ARG A 78 2.75 -16.84 8.87
C ARG A 78 3.34 -15.43 8.70
N PRO A 79 2.51 -14.38 8.71
CA PRO A 79 2.99 -13.02 8.89
C PRO A 79 3.82 -12.89 10.17
N THR A 80 4.85 -12.06 10.13
CA THR A 80 5.75 -11.79 11.26
C THR A 80 5.66 -10.32 11.62
N LYS A 81 5.60 -9.96 12.91
CA LYS A 81 5.70 -8.56 13.34
C LYS A 81 7.05 -7.99 12.89
N GLN A 82 7.04 -6.76 12.38
CA GLN A 82 8.28 -6.06 12.05
C GLN A 82 9.05 -5.76 13.34
N TYR A 83 10.37 -5.68 13.24
CA TYR A 83 11.23 -5.25 14.32
C TYR A 83 12.00 -3.99 13.92
N SER A 84 12.42 -3.21 14.90
CA SER A 84 13.28 -2.04 14.71
C SER A 84 14.44 -2.12 15.68
N LYS A 85 15.64 -1.84 15.18
CA LYS A 85 16.86 -1.75 15.99
C LYS A 85 16.92 -0.35 16.60
N ILE A 86 17.30 -0.28 17.87
CA ILE A 86 17.51 0.97 18.59
C ILE A 86 18.94 1.00 19.14
N SER A 87 19.56 2.18 19.10
CA SER A 87 20.87 2.36 19.71
C SER A 87 20.76 2.44 21.23
N ILE A 88 21.83 2.06 21.96
CA ILE A 88 21.87 2.19 23.43
C ILE A 88 21.68 3.66 23.85
N LYS A 89 22.19 4.61 23.06
CA LYS A 89 22.04 6.04 23.31
C LYS A 89 20.58 6.48 23.22
N ASP A 90 19.83 5.94 22.27
CA ASP A 90 18.41 6.26 22.07
C ASP A 90 17.53 5.51 23.09
N LEU A 91 17.97 4.35 23.59
CA LEU A 91 17.29 3.63 24.68
C LEU A 91 17.17 4.50 25.94
N LEU A 92 18.23 5.23 26.30
CA LEU A 92 18.21 6.14 27.47
C LEU A 92 17.27 7.34 27.25
N ASN A 93 17.04 7.71 25.99
CA ASN A 93 16.07 8.75 25.61
C ASN A 93 14.65 8.19 25.39
N CYS A 94 14.44 6.86 25.46
CA CYS A 94 13.15 6.21 25.25
C CYS A 94 12.22 6.35 26.46
N CYS A 95 11.85 7.59 26.79
CA CYS A 95 10.56 7.88 27.38
C CYS A 95 9.54 7.96 26.23
N ILE A 96 9.09 6.82 25.72
CA ILE A 96 8.22 6.75 24.55
C ILE A 96 6.81 7.26 24.92
N THR A 97 6.62 8.57 24.83
CA THR A 97 5.32 9.18 25.07
C THR A 97 4.39 8.94 23.90
N LYS A 98 3.31 8.19 24.13
CA LYS A 98 2.06 8.42 23.41
C LYS A 98 1.47 9.73 23.94
N LYS A 99 1.68 10.86 23.25
CA LYS A 99 0.87 12.07 23.52
C LYS A 99 -0.53 11.84 22.95
N VAL A 100 -1.34 11.07 23.68
CA VAL A 100 -2.79 11.11 23.53
C VAL A 100 -3.31 11.84 24.75
N GLU A 101 -3.88 13.02 24.52
CA GLU A 101 -4.52 13.91 25.49
C GLU A 101 -4.87 13.20 26.81
N GLY A 102 -4.05 13.43 27.84
CA GLY A 102 -4.38 13.11 29.23
C GLY A 102 -4.12 11.69 29.75
N SER A 103 -3.34 10.82 29.09
CA SER A 103 -3.04 9.48 29.65
C SER A 103 -1.57 9.03 29.55
N LEU A 104 -1.20 8.15 30.49
CA LEU A 104 0.14 7.73 30.93
C LEU A 104 1.15 7.36 29.83
N VAL A 105 2.42 7.59 30.18
CA VAL A 105 3.62 7.24 29.41
C VAL A 105 3.88 5.73 29.54
N GLU A 106 3.58 4.94 28.51
CA GLU A 106 4.05 3.56 28.42
C GLU A 106 5.43 3.53 27.77
N ILE A 107 6.45 3.16 28.56
CA ILE A 107 7.80 2.85 28.09
C ILE A 107 7.72 1.68 27.10
N ILE A 108 8.68 1.55 26.16
CA ILE A 108 8.82 0.31 25.34
C ILE A 108 8.60 -0.87 26.28
N PRO A 109 7.55 -1.70 26.07
CA PRO A 109 7.32 -2.84 26.95
C PRO A 109 8.59 -3.69 26.96
N PHE A 110 9.15 -3.97 28.14
CA PHE A 110 10.38 -4.76 28.26
C PHE A 110 10.24 -6.13 27.58
N THR A 111 9.01 -6.62 27.47
CA THR A 111 8.61 -7.82 26.71
C THR A 111 8.90 -7.75 25.21
N ASN A 112 9.18 -6.58 24.65
CA ASN A 112 9.42 -6.40 23.23
C ASN A 112 10.92 -6.41 22.88
N VAL A 113 11.85 -6.46 23.86
CA VAL A 113 13.31 -6.30 23.63
C VAL A 113 14.05 -7.65 23.49
N PHE A 114 14.96 -7.77 22.51
CA PHE A 114 15.82 -8.97 22.31
C PHE A 114 17.31 -8.71 22.64
N GLU A 115 18.04 -9.73 23.10
CA GLU A 115 19.33 -9.61 23.84
C GLU A 115 20.62 -9.37 23.03
N THR A 116 20.61 -9.22 21.71
CA THR A 116 21.83 -8.82 20.97
C THR A 116 21.47 -7.84 19.88
N ASP A 117 21.95 -6.60 20.01
CA ASP A 117 21.38 -5.38 19.43
C ASP A 117 19.98 -5.11 19.97
N ILE A 118 19.81 -4.08 20.81
CA ILE A 118 18.49 -3.75 21.36
C ILE A 118 17.53 -3.54 20.18
N CYS A 119 16.59 -4.46 20.02
CA CYS A 119 15.59 -4.44 18.97
C CYS A 119 14.23 -4.61 19.60
N TYR A 120 13.20 -3.96 19.08
CA TYR A 120 11.83 -4.18 19.53
C TYR A 120 10.86 -4.54 18.41
N THR A 121 9.83 -5.31 18.74
CA THR A 121 8.73 -5.60 17.82
C THR A 121 7.73 -4.45 17.73
N ARG A 122 7.32 -4.10 16.52
CA ARG A 122 6.20 -3.17 16.25
C ARG A 122 4.88 -3.90 16.48
N GLU A 123 3.92 -3.22 17.09
CA GLU A 123 2.64 -3.81 17.48
C GLU A 123 1.71 -4.00 16.29
N TYR A 124 1.66 -3.01 15.39
CA TYR A 124 0.67 -2.95 14.30
C TYR A 124 1.26 -3.13 12.91
N LYS A 125 2.56 -3.41 12.79
CA LYS A 125 3.25 -3.57 11.50
C LYS A 125 3.73 -4.99 11.30
N TYR A 126 3.39 -5.56 10.16
CA TYR A 126 3.74 -6.93 9.80
C TYR A 126 4.58 -6.98 8.53
N GLN A 127 5.27 -8.09 8.34
CA GLN A 127 6.02 -8.43 7.13
C GLN A 127 5.81 -9.90 6.78
N LEU A 128 5.96 -10.20 5.50
CA LEU A 128 5.86 -11.54 4.96
C LEU A 128 7.26 -11.99 4.53
N ILE A 129 7.72 -13.09 5.13
CA ILE A 129 9.06 -13.62 4.87
C ILE A 129 8.90 -14.91 4.07
N VAL A 130 9.44 -14.92 2.85
CA VAL A 130 9.48 -16.09 1.98
C VAL A 130 10.89 -16.67 2.02
N ASN A 131 11.00 -17.94 2.40
CA ASN A 131 12.28 -18.66 2.33
C ASN A 131 12.45 -19.22 0.91
N THR A 132 13.55 -18.86 0.27
CA THR A 132 13.96 -19.35 -1.04
C THR A 132 15.28 -20.11 -0.93
N PRO A 133 15.67 -20.90 -1.95
CA PRO A 133 16.98 -21.53 -1.98
C PRO A 133 18.14 -20.53 -1.89
N HIS A 134 17.91 -19.25 -2.21
CA HIS A 134 18.91 -18.19 -2.23
C HIS A 134 18.84 -17.26 -1.01
N GLY A 135 18.01 -17.57 -0.01
CA GLY A 135 17.90 -16.82 1.23
C GLY A 135 16.47 -16.41 1.58
N LYS A 136 16.33 -15.28 2.28
CA LYS A 136 15.03 -14.74 2.70
C LYS A 136 14.65 -13.57 1.83
N GLU A 137 13.43 -13.58 1.31
CA GLU A 137 12.79 -12.45 0.66
C GLU A 137 11.77 -11.81 1.61
N TYR A 138 11.85 -10.49 1.74
CA TYR A 138 11.02 -9.71 2.66
C TYR A 138 10.03 -8.88 1.86
N TYR A 139 8.76 -9.21 2.03
CA TYR A 139 7.63 -8.53 1.41
C TYR A 139 6.81 -7.76 2.43
N ARG A 140 6.30 -6.64 1.99
CA ARG A 140 5.36 -5.78 2.73
C ARG A 140 4.27 -5.31 1.77
N GLY A 141 3.11 -4.93 2.29
CA GLY A 141 2.16 -4.19 1.47
C GLY A 141 2.63 -2.76 1.29
N ASP A 142 2.31 -2.18 0.15
CA ASP A 142 2.40 -0.74 -0.07
C ASP A 142 1.15 -0.27 -0.83
N VAL A 143 0.77 0.99 -0.62
CA VAL A 143 -0.26 1.65 -1.43
C VAL A 143 0.25 1.89 -2.86
N MET A 144 -0.60 1.68 -3.86
CA MET A 144 -0.26 1.79 -5.28
C MET A 144 -0.17 3.23 -5.77
N THR A 145 -0.99 4.12 -5.21
CA THR A 145 -1.03 5.56 -5.51
C THR A 145 -1.15 6.37 -4.22
N SER A 146 -0.34 7.43 -4.10
CA SER A 146 -0.36 8.33 -2.93
C SER A 146 -1.60 9.22 -2.91
N PHE A 147 -2.35 9.18 -1.82
CA PHE A 147 -3.46 10.10 -1.61
C PHE A 147 -2.99 11.52 -1.20
N ALA A 148 -1.87 11.63 -0.49
CA ALA A 148 -1.45 12.92 0.07
C ALA A 148 -1.13 13.96 -1.01
N ASN A 149 -0.47 13.53 -2.10
CA ASN A 149 -0.14 14.43 -3.21
C ASN A 149 -1.42 14.89 -3.93
N THR A 150 -2.32 13.96 -4.23
CA THR A 150 -3.63 14.23 -4.84
C THR A 150 -4.48 15.16 -3.98
N TYR A 151 -4.55 14.92 -2.67
CA TYR A 151 -5.30 15.76 -1.73
C TYR A 151 -4.73 17.18 -1.63
N ASN A 152 -3.40 17.31 -1.54
CA ASN A 152 -2.75 18.62 -1.49
C ASN A 152 -2.97 19.42 -2.79
N HIS A 153 -2.96 18.74 -3.94
CA HIS A 153 -3.26 19.35 -5.23
C HIS A 153 -4.73 19.80 -5.32
N TYR A 154 -5.66 18.98 -4.84
CA TYR A 154 -7.07 19.37 -4.70
C TYR A 154 -7.22 20.63 -3.83
N ILE A 155 -6.67 20.63 -2.62
CA ILE A 155 -6.80 21.77 -1.70
C ILE A 155 -6.21 23.05 -2.30
N LYS A 156 -5.10 22.94 -3.03
CA LYS A 156 -4.43 24.10 -3.61
C LYS A 156 -5.18 24.71 -4.80
N ASN A 157 -5.80 23.88 -5.65
CA ASN A 157 -6.28 24.31 -6.96
C ASN A 157 -7.80 24.21 -7.14
N PHE A 158 -8.48 23.34 -6.38
CA PHE A 158 -9.85 22.92 -6.67
C PHE A 158 -10.73 22.78 -5.41
N SER A 159 -10.36 23.39 -4.27
CA SER A 159 -11.07 23.23 -2.99
C SER A 159 -12.55 23.59 -3.05
N ASP A 160 -12.90 24.54 -3.93
CA ASP A 160 -14.25 25.10 -4.05
C ASP A 160 -15.15 24.26 -4.97
N ASN A 161 -14.60 23.22 -5.63
CA ASN A 161 -15.36 22.35 -6.52
C ASN A 161 -15.95 21.15 -5.76
N LYS A 162 -17.27 21.14 -5.59
CA LYS A 162 -17.98 20.12 -4.82
C LYS A 162 -17.91 18.72 -5.45
N HIS A 163 -17.91 18.62 -6.77
CA HIS A 163 -17.80 17.33 -7.46
C HIS A 163 -16.42 16.70 -7.26
N ILE A 164 -15.36 17.51 -7.29
CA ILE A 164 -14.00 17.05 -6.98
C ILE A 164 -13.90 16.66 -5.50
N GLU A 165 -14.47 17.44 -4.58
CA GLU A 165 -14.52 17.08 -3.15
C GLU A 165 -15.17 15.70 -2.93
N ASP A 166 -16.29 15.42 -3.60
CA ASP A 166 -16.98 14.13 -3.48
C ASP A 166 -16.10 12.95 -3.99
N GLU A 167 -15.30 13.15 -5.04
CA GLU A 167 -14.36 12.14 -5.52
C GLU A 167 -13.13 11.99 -4.61
N ILE A 168 -12.70 13.07 -3.97
CA ILE A 168 -11.65 13.05 -2.95
C ILE A 168 -12.10 12.30 -1.69
N GLU A 169 -13.36 12.48 -1.26
CA GLU A 169 -13.98 11.69 -0.18
C GLU A 169 -14.00 10.19 -0.50
N LYS A 170 -14.39 9.83 -1.73
CA LYS A 170 -14.33 8.43 -2.20
C LYS A 170 -12.89 7.92 -2.20
N LEU A 171 -11.94 8.73 -2.65
CA LEU A 171 -10.53 8.33 -2.70
C LEU A 171 -9.93 8.16 -1.30
N ALA A 172 -10.30 8.99 -0.33
CA ALA A 172 -9.87 8.86 1.06
C ALA A 172 -10.26 7.51 1.68
N LYS A 173 -11.45 7.00 1.32
CA LYS A 173 -11.89 5.64 1.65
C LYS A 173 -11.07 4.60 0.90
N ASN A 174 -11.01 4.72 -0.43
CA ASN A 174 -10.36 3.76 -1.33
C ASN A 174 -8.86 3.62 -1.07
N HIS A 175 -8.19 4.67 -0.60
CA HIS A 175 -6.75 4.74 -0.42
C HIS A 175 -6.19 3.60 0.43
N HIS A 176 -6.89 3.25 1.51
CA HIS A 176 -6.49 2.15 2.40
C HIS A 176 -7.38 0.91 2.26
N THR A 177 -7.92 0.65 1.07
CA THR A 177 -8.58 -0.63 0.75
C THR A 177 -7.58 -1.58 0.08
N ILE A 178 -7.83 -2.90 0.13
CA ILE A 178 -6.95 -3.88 -0.52
C ILE A 178 -6.83 -3.65 -2.05
N GLY A 179 -7.85 -3.03 -2.66
CA GLY A 179 -7.81 -2.66 -4.07
C GLY A 179 -6.69 -1.68 -4.44
N ASN A 180 -6.26 -0.82 -3.51
CA ASN A 180 -5.16 0.14 -3.70
C ASN A 180 -3.86 -0.32 -3.03
N MET A 181 -3.75 -1.58 -2.62
CA MET A 181 -2.55 -2.10 -1.97
C MET A 181 -2.00 -3.33 -2.70
N ILE A 182 -0.68 -3.49 -2.66
CA ILE A 182 -0.02 -4.61 -3.31
C ILE A 182 1.21 -5.05 -2.49
N PRO A 183 1.43 -6.37 -2.30
CA PRO A 183 2.65 -6.85 -1.68
C PRO A 183 3.84 -6.67 -2.62
N VAL A 184 4.85 -5.93 -2.15
CA VAL A 184 6.07 -5.60 -2.90
C VAL A 184 7.31 -5.88 -2.06
N PRO A 185 8.47 -6.09 -2.69
CA PRO A 185 9.71 -6.32 -1.95
C PRO A 185 10.18 -5.07 -1.22
N THR A 186 11.00 -5.28 -0.18
CA THR A 186 11.65 -4.20 0.58
C THR A 186 12.39 -3.23 -0.35
N GLY A 187 12.24 -1.92 -0.10
CA GLY A 187 12.89 -0.86 -0.89
C GLY A 187 12.14 -0.46 -2.17
N PHE A 188 11.21 -1.27 -2.66
CA PHE A 188 10.49 -1.00 -3.91
C PHE A 188 9.69 0.31 -3.85
N ASN A 189 8.93 0.53 -2.78
CA ASN A 189 8.07 1.72 -2.68
C ASN A 189 8.85 3.03 -2.58
N SER A 190 9.91 3.05 -1.77
CA SER A 190 10.81 4.22 -1.69
C SER A 190 11.55 4.45 -3.01
N GLY A 191 12.00 3.37 -3.66
CA GLY A 191 12.68 3.43 -4.95
C GLY A 191 11.77 3.97 -6.05
N ARG A 192 10.55 3.44 -6.19
CA ARG A 192 9.60 3.84 -7.25
C ARG A 192 9.09 5.27 -7.09
N ALA A 193 8.87 5.72 -5.86
CA ALA A 193 8.30 7.04 -5.61
C ALA A 193 9.25 8.17 -6.09
N GLY A 194 10.56 7.92 -6.06
CA GLY A 194 11.59 8.90 -6.40
C GLY A 194 11.59 10.10 -5.46
N ARG A 195 12.34 11.13 -5.84
CA ARG A 195 12.48 12.34 -5.03
C ARG A 195 11.12 13.04 -4.88
N TYR A 196 10.74 13.35 -3.65
CA TYR A 196 9.45 13.98 -3.29
C TYR A 196 8.20 13.20 -3.71
N ALA A 197 8.31 11.88 -3.90
CA ALA A 197 7.21 11.03 -4.38
C ALA A 197 6.63 11.51 -5.73
N LYS A 198 7.48 12.09 -6.60
CA LYS A 198 7.10 12.64 -7.91
C LYS A 198 6.51 11.58 -8.84
N TYR A 199 6.95 10.32 -8.71
CA TYR A 199 6.58 9.21 -9.58
C TYR A 199 5.64 8.21 -8.91
N ASP A 200 5.03 8.60 -7.79
CA ASP A 200 4.21 7.71 -6.94
C ASP A 200 2.80 7.45 -7.52
N TYR A 201 2.78 6.94 -8.74
CA TYR A 201 1.59 6.55 -9.50
C TYR A 201 1.76 5.13 -10.06
N TRP A 202 0.70 4.35 -9.97
CA TRP A 202 0.76 2.96 -10.37
C TRP A 202 0.78 2.74 -11.89
N ASP A 203 0.20 3.66 -12.67
CA ASP A 203 0.29 3.59 -14.13
C ASP A 203 1.74 3.75 -14.63
N LEU A 204 2.47 4.73 -14.10
CA LEU A 204 3.91 4.90 -14.38
C LEU A 204 4.70 3.66 -13.93
N THR A 205 4.40 3.14 -12.74
CA THR A 205 5.04 1.92 -12.22
C THR A 205 4.79 0.73 -13.17
N MET A 206 3.55 0.54 -13.61
CA MET A 206 3.17 -0.53 -14.55
C MET A 206 3.78 -0.34 -15.94
N MET A 207 3.91 0.89 -16.42
CA MET A 207 4.61 1.18 -17.68
C MET A 207 6.05 0.67 -17.65
N LYS A 208 6.82 1.00 -16.60
CA LYS A 208 8.22 0.55 -16.49
C LYS A 208 8.36 -0.94 -16.23
N ILE A 209 7.46 -1.55 -15.47
CA ILE A 209 7.46 -3.00 -15.29
C ILE A 209 7.15 -3.70 -16.62
N LYS A 210 6.17 -3.22 -17.39
CA LYS A 210 5.88 -3.78 -18.70
C LYS A 210 7.07 -3.63 -19.65
N GLU A 211 7.65 -2.43 -19.73
CA GLU A 211 8.84 -2.16 -20.54
C GLU A 211 9.98 -3.11 -20.16
N TRP A 212 10.20 -3.36 -18.87
CA TRP A 212 11.15 -4.38 -18.43
C TRP A 212 10.78 -5.76 -18.96
N TYR A 213 9.53 -6.23 -18.85
CA TYR A 213 9.15 -7.53 -19.43
C TYR A 213 9.35 -7.62 -20.94
N ASP A 214 9.18 -6.52 -21.67
CA ASP A 214 9.40 -6.47 -23.11
C ASP A 214 10.91 -6.59 -23.48
N TYR A 215 11.82 -6.20 -22.58
CA TYR A 215 13.28 -6.15 -22.84
C TYR A 215 14.17 -6.94 -21.84
N LYS A 216 13.59 -7.66 -20.87
CA LYS A 216 14.32 -8.26 -19.72
C LYS A 216 15.45 -9.22 -20.08
N GLU A 217 15.42 -9.80 -21.28
CA GLU A 217 16.46 -10.71 -21.77
C GLU A 217 17.75 -9.96 -22.16
N THR A 218 17.68 -8.66 -22.39
CA THR A 218 18.80 -7.84 -22.88
C THR A 218 19.09 -6.62 -22.02
N ASN A 219 18.12 -6.11 -21.25
CA ASN A 219 18.27 -4.84 -20.56
C ASN A 219 17.42 -4.72 -19.26
N ASP A 220 18.04 -4.24 -18.19
CA ASP A 220 17.37 -3.89 -16.92
C ASP A 220 17.12 -2.37 -16.77
N GLU A 221 17.44 -1.54 -17.77
CA GLU A 221 17.28 -0.08 -17.74
C GLU A 221 15.90 0.40 -17.26
N PRO A 222 14.77 -0.20 -17.67
CA PRO A 222 13.47 0.24 -17.18
C PRO A 222 13.32 0.09 -15.66
N LEU A 223 13.97 -0.90 -15.03
CA LEU A 223 14.01 -1.03 -13.56
C LEU A 223 14.99 -0.05 -12.93
N ILE A 224 16.11 0.24 -13.59
CA ILE A 224 17.09 1.26 -13.15
C ILE A 224 16.41 2.63 -13.07
N GLU A 225 15.64 2.98 -14.09
CA GLU A 225 14.84 4.21 -14.14
C GLU A 225 13.72 4.19 -13.09
N LEU A 226 12.93 3.12 -13.03
CA LEU A 226 11.83 2.97 -12.06
C LEU A 226 12.33 3.17 -10.63
N LEU A 227 13.48 2.59 -10.29
CA LEU A 227 13.98 2.53 -8.92
C LEU A 227 15.13 3.50 -8.65
N HIS A 228 15.33 4.47 -9.55
CA HIS A 228 16.27 5.58 -9.40
C HIS A 228 17.69 5.12 -9.00
N ASN A 229 18.20 4.08 -9.67
CA ASN A 229 19.53 3.48 -9.43
C ASN A 229 19.73 2.84 -8.03
N ASP A 230 18.68 2.56 -7.26
CA ASP A 230 18.80 1.77 -6.02
C ASP A 230 19.09 0.29 -6.35
N LEU A 231 20.37 -0.08 -6.33
CA LEU A 231 20.84 -1.43 -6.68
C LEU A 231 20.18 -2.53 -5.86
N ASN A 232 19.85 -2.28 -4.58
CA ASN A 232 19.18 -3.26 -3.74
C ASN A 232 17.70 -3.40 -4.13
N ALA A 233 17.01 -2.28 -4.30
CA ALA A 233 15.62 -2.30 -4.73
C ALA A 233 15.49 -2.95 -6.12
N ILE A 234 16.40 -2.68 -7.06
CA ILE A 234 16.43 -3.30 -8.40
C ILE A 234 16.56 -4.81 -8.29
N LYS A 235 17.55 -5.28 -7.50
CA LYS A 235 17.75 -6.71 -7.28
C LYS A 235 16.50 -7.38 -6.69
N TYR A 236 15.90 -6.79 -5.66
CA TYR A 236 14.72 -7.38 -5.02
C TYR A 236 13.47 -7.31 -5.91
N CYS A 237 13.30 -6.22 -6.67
CA CYS A 237 12.25 -6.07 -7.66
C CYS A 237 12.38 -7.14 -8.75
N LYS A 238 13.57 -7.33 -9.31
CA LYS A 238 13.82 -8.36 -10.33
C LYS A 238 13.48 -9.76 -9.83
N ASN A 239 13.92 -10.11 -8.61
CA ASN A 239 13.54 -11.37 -7.98
C ASN A 239 12.01 -11.50 -7.83
N TRP A 240 11.34 -10.44 -7.37
CA TRP A 240 9.89 -10.42 -7.26
C TRP A 240 9.21 -10.64 -8.62
N LEU A 241 9.63 -9.94 -9.67
CA LEU A 241 9.07 -10.06 -11.01
C LEU A 241 9.28 -11.46 -11.62
N THR A 242 10.38 -12.15 -11.28
CA THR A 242 10.62 -13.51 -11.79
C THR A 242 9.59 -14.55 -11.32
N HIS A 243 8.83 -14.30 -10.24
CA HIS A 243 7.75 -15.19 -9.81
C HIS A 243 6.59 -15.28 -10.81
N PHE A 244 6.45 -14.30 -11.71
CA PHE A 244 5.33 -14.23 -12.64
C PHE A 244 5.69 -14.80 -14.02
N GLY A 245 6.95 -14.67 -14.45
CA GLY A 245 7.44 -15.18 -15.73
C GLY A 245 7.21 -14.23 -16.91
N ALA A 246 5.98 -13.72 -17.08
CA ALA A 246 5.61 -12.79 -18.17
C ALA A 246 4.73 -11.63 -17.69
N TRP A 247 4.62 -10.56 -18.49
CA TRP A 247 3.78 -9.40 -18.21
C TRP A 247 2.31 -9.79 -17.95
N LYS A 248 1.76 -10.67 -18.78
CA LYS A 248 0.39 -11.18 -18.62
C LYS A 248 0.19 -11.81 -17.23
N ASP A 249 1.09 -12.70 -16.83
CA ASP A 249 1.04 -13.34 -15.52
C ASP A 249 1.20 -12.34 -14.38
N PHE A 250 2.05 -11.32 -14.56
CA PHE A 250 2.20 -10.25 -13.57
C PHE A 250 0.88 -9.51 -13.37
N VAL A 251 0.18 -9.17 -14.45
CA VAL A 251 -1.12 -8.49 -14.38
C VAL A 251 -2.17 -9.38 -13.72
N GLU A 252 -2.30 -10.63 -14.19
CA GLU A 252 -3.35 -11.54 -13.72
C GLU A 252 -3.15 -11.97 -12.26
N LYS A 253 -1.91 -12.34 -11.87
CA LYS A 253 -1.62 -12.83 -10.52
C LYS A 253 -1.51 -11.71 -9.47
N ASN A 254 -1.44 -10.45 -9.88
CA ASN A 254 -1.56 -9.28 -8.99
C ASN A 254 -2.92 -8.58 -9.06
N TYR A 255 -3.88 -9.13 -9.83
CA TYR A 255 -5.24 -8.60 -9.97
C TYR A 255 -5.25 -7.17 -10.56
N LEU A 256 -4.36 -6.91 -11.51
CA LEU A 256 -4.16 -5.58 -12.11
C LEU A 256 -4.93 -5.39 -13.41
N LYS A 257 -5.78 -6.33 -13.81
CA LYS A 257 -6.53 -6.27 -15.08
C LYS A 257 -7.30 -4.97 -15.24
N ALA A 258 -7.92 -4.48 -14.16
CA ALA A 258 -8.64 -3.20 -14.18
C ALA A 258 -7.75 -2.02 -14.62
N PHE A 259 -6.45 -2.04 -14.29
CA PHE A 259 -5.47 -0.99 -14.59
C PHE A 259 -4.88 -1.11 -16.01
N THR A 260 -5.49 -1.92 -16.87
CA THR A 260 -5.00 -2.17 -18.24
C THR A 260 -6.13 -2.06 -19.25
N ASP A 261 -5.77 -1.74 -20.49
CA ASP A 261 -6.68 -1.85 -21.62
C ASP A 261 -6.83 -3.33 -22.02
N GLU A 262 -8.07 -3.85 -21.95
CA GLU A 262 -8.40 -5.24 -22.27
C GLU A 262 -8.11 -5.58 -23.74
N GLY A 263 -8.05 -4.59 -24.64
CA GLY A 263 -7.85 -4.80 -26.08
C GLY A 263 -6.39 -4.95 -26.54
N ALA A 264 -5.41 -4.56 -25.71
CA ALA A 264 -4.03 -4.33 -26.17
C ALA A 264 -2.95 -5.02 -25.32
N VAL A 265 -3.03 -6.35 -25.15
CA VAL A 265 -2.03 -7.15 -24.40
C VAL A 265 -1.79 -6.57 -23.00
N TYR A 266 -2.88 -6.27 -22.29
CA TYR A 266 -2.84 -5.64 -20.98
C TYR A 266 -1.95 -4.39 -20.93
N LYS A 267 -2.06 -3.49 -21.92
CA LYS A 267 -1.35 -2.21 -21.92
C LYS A 267 -1.77 -1.40 -20.68
N PRO A 268 -0.84 -0.90 -19.85
CA PRO A 268 -1.17 -0.03 -18.72
C PRO A 268 -2.01 1.17 -19.16
N LEU A 269 -3.08 1.45 -18.42
CA LEU A 269 -3.88 2.66 -18.60
C LEU A 269 -3.09 3.85 -18.09
N GLN A 270 -3.06 4.94 -18.85
CA GLN A 270 -2.64 6.23 -18.32
C GLN A 270 -3.76 6.83 -17.47
N PHE A 271 -3.40 7.42 -16.34
CA PHE A 271 -4.36 8.06 -15.44
C PHE A 271 -4.94 9.36 -15.98
N TRP A 272 -4.20 10.06 -16.84
CA TRP A 272 -4.67 11.21 -17.62
C TRP A 272 -3.84 11.36 -18.90
N SER A 273 -4.26 12.26 -19.80
CA SER A 273 -3.63 12.39 -21.10
C SER A 273 -2.19 12.89 -20.97
N GLY A 274 -1.25 12.23 -21.66
CA GLY A 274 0.15 12.63 -21.63
C GLY A 274 0.89 12.32 -20.32
N HIS A 275 0.27 11.61 -19.37
CA HIS A 275 0.94 11.19 -18.13
C HIS A 275 2.11 10.23 -18.44
N SER A 276 3.32 10.60 -18.02
CA SER A 276 4.55 9.85 -18.29
C SER A 276 5.65 10.16 -17.26
N TYR A 277 6.79 9.49 -17.34
CA TYR A 277 7.98 9.83 -16.55
C TYR A 277 8.55 11.23 -16.84
N ASP A 278 8.36 11.72 -18.06
CA ASP A 278 8.78 13.08 -18.44
C ASP A 278 7.77 14.13 -17.93
N SER A 279 6.50 13.73 -17.83
CA SER A 279 5.37 14.58 -17.43
C SER A 279 4.54 13.98 -16.29
N PRO A 280 5.09 13.79 -15.07
CA PRO A 280 4.40 13.09 -13.96
C PRO A 280 3.55 14.02 -13.07
N ASN A 281 3.40 15.29 -13.44
CA ASN A 281 2.69 16.27 -12.61
C ASN A 281 1.17 16.08 -12.74
N LEU A 282 0.45 16.25 -11.63
CA LEU A 282 -1.01 16.17 -11.60
C LEU A 282 -1.66 17.20 -12.56
N PRO A 283 -2.81 16.87 -13.16
CA PRO A 283 -3.53 17.78 -14.05
C PRO A 283 -3.87 19.12 -13.40
N SER A 284 -3.54 20.22 -14.07
CA SER A 284 -3.97 21.58 -13.68
C SER A 284 -5.35 21.94 -14.22
N ASP A 285 -5.84 21.22 -15.22
CA ASP A 285 -7.21 21.36 -15.72
C ASP A 285 -8.20 20.66 -14.79
N GLU A 286 -9.33 21.32 -14.52
CA GLU A 286 -10.35 20.84 -13.58
C GLU A 286 -11.02 19.55 -14.08
N ASN A 287 -11.38 19.49 -15.37
CA ASN A 287 -12.09 18.35 -15.93
C ASN A 287 -11.19 17.13 -16.03
N GLU A 288 -9.93 17.32 -16.41
CA GLU A 288 -8.93 16.24 -16.44
C GLU A 288 -8.62 15.73 -15.02
N PHE A 289 -8.46 16.61 -14.03
CA PHE A 289 -8.25 16.18 -12.64
C PHE A 289 -9.46 15.42 -12.08
N TYR A 290 -10.68 15.90 -12.35
CA TYR A 290 -11.92 15.20 -11.97
C TYR A 290 -12.01 13.82 -12.63
N SER A 291 -11.72 13.73 -13.93
CA SER A 291 -11.73 12.46 -14.68
C SER A 291 -10.68 11.48 -14.15
N TYR A 292 -9.49 11.95 -13.78
CA TYR A 292 -8.45 11.17 -13.11
C TYR A 292 -8.95 10.56 -11.80
N LEU A 293 -9.59 11.36 -10.93
CA LEU A 293 -10.11 10.87 -9.65
C LEU A 293 -11.18 9.79 -9.84
N GLN A 294 -12.12 10.02 -10.76
CA GLN A 294 -13.15 9.05 -11.11
C GLN A 294 -12.55 7.75 -11.63
N LEU A 295 -11.57 7.84 -12.53
CA LEU A 295 -10.85 6.69 -13.05
C LEU A 295 -10.19 5.92 -11.90
N LEU A 296 -9.33 6.56 -11.11
CA LEU A 296 -8.59 5.91 -10.03
C LEU A 296 -9.52 5.23 -9.01
N ASN A 297 -10.59 5.91 -8.59
CA ASN A 297 -11.59 5.34 -7.68
C ASN A 297 -12.22 4.08 -8.26
N ASN A 298 -12.56 4.09 -9.55
CA ASN A 298 -13.15 2.93 -10.22
C ASN A 298 -12.16 1.77 -10.37
N LEU A 299 -10.90 2.05 -10.71
CA LEU A 299 -9.84 1.04 -10.84
C LEU A 299 -9.61 0.31 -9.51
N VAL A 300 -9.45 1.06 -8.42
CA VAL A 300 -9.28 0.53 -7.06
C VAL A 300 -10.48 -0.32 -6.66
N LYS A 301 -11.70 0.17 -6.89
CA LYS A 301 -12.93 -0.56 -6.56
C LYS A 301 -13.04 -1.88 -7.32
N LYS A 302 -12.77 -1.89 -8.63
CA LYS A 302 -12.81 -3.11 -9.45
C LYS A 302 -11.81 -4.15 -8.94
N ARG A 303 -10.55 -3.73 -8.71
CA ARG A 303 -9.51 -4.60 -8.17
C ARG A 303 -9.85 -5.14 -6.77
N ASN A 304 -10.44 -4.31 -5.91
CA ASN A 304 -10.90 -4.73 -4.58
C ASN A 304 -11.91 -5.89 -4.68
N ILE A 305 -12.93 -5.73 -5.53
CA ILE A 305 -13.98 -6.74 -5.75
C ILE A 305 -13.36 -8.04 -6.28
N GLU A 306 -12.44 -7.96 -7.24
CA GLU A 306 -11.75 -9.12 -7.81
C GLU A 306 -10.99 -9.92 -6.75
N ILE A 307 -10.16 -9.25 -5.94
CA ILE A 307 -9.38 -9.87 -4.86
C ILE A 307 -10.30 -10.56 -3.85
N LEU A 308 -11.37 -9.88 -3.42
CA LEU A 308 -12.28 -10.41 -2.40
C LEU A 308 -13.13 -11.56 -2.91
N ASN A 309 -13.57 -11.53 -4.16
CA ASN A 309 -14.28 -12.66 -4.78
C ASN A 309 -13.42 -13.93 -4.82
N LEU A 310 -12.11 -13.79 -5.09
CA LEU A 310 -11.18 -14.92 -5.07
C LEU A 310 -10.93 -15.42 -3.65
N LEU A 311 -10.76 -14.50 -2.69
CA LEU A 311 -10.62 -14.87 -1.28
C LEU A 311 -11.84 -15.65 -0.78
N ASN A 312 -13.06 -15.25 -1.19
CA ASN A 312 -14.30 -15.93 -0.83
C ASN A 312 -14.37 -17.34 -1.42
N LYS A 313 -14.05 -17.50 -2.71
CA LYS A 313 -13.99 -18.82 -3.38
C LYS A 313 -13.02 -19.79 -2.70
N GLN A 314 -11.92 -19.29 -2.15
CA GLN A 314 -10.90 -20.12 -1.49
C GLN A 314 -11.23 -20.45 -0.02
N ASN A 315 -12.14 -19.72 0.62
CA ASN A 315 -12.55 -19.97 2.02
C ASN A 315 -14.07 -19.81 2.18
N PRO A 316 -14.89 -20.74 1.63
CA PRO A 316 -16.35 -20.62 1.66
C PRO A 316 -16.97 -20.74 3.07
N CYS A 317 -16.21 -21.13 4.09
CA CYS A 317 -16.70 -21.42 5.45
C CYS A 317 -17.16 -20.20 6.28
N HIS A 318 -17.50 -19.06 5.65
CA HIS A 318 -17.91 -17.85 6.34
C HIS A 318 -19.20 -17.20 5.81
N LEU A 319 -20.01 -17.94 5.05
CA LEU A 319 -21.45 -17.64 4.90
C LEU A 319 -22.22 -18.24 6.08
#